data_AF-A0A8E2QZ79-F1
#
_entry.id   AF-A0A8E2QZ79-F1
#
_cell.length_a   1.000
_cell.length_b   1.000
_cell.length_c   1.000
_cell.angle_alpha   90.00
_cell.angle_beta   90.00
_cell.angle_gamma   90.00
#
_symmetry.space_group_name_H-M   'P 1'
#
loop_
_entity.id
_entity.type
_entity.pdbx_description
1 polymer ?
#
loop_
_entity_poly.entity_id
_entity_poly.type
_entity_poly.pdbx_seq_one_letter_code
_entity_poly.pdbx_strand_id
1 'polypeptide(L)'
;MTNFDADKAREQHRGHGTQPGQFGFQGHSAPALDESAFATQVDSYDTAAEVIDKLRDEAGATEERARILELAALGNDDINQALIENSATPEDLVTDLIESDETAAMTIAAARRDELPVIASEVMWTSQDPFRRKHVLAHRSCPDHVLEAGATSPDADERFQVAAWADRPLPEAVRERLLVDEDPRVLAAAASNGTLTEEDADALSQHSLARVRHSVAANPTTPRAVLERLILDPDRATNVTATARLNGRN
;
A
#
# COMPACT_ATOMS: atom_id res chain seq x y z
N MET A 1 -23.02 7.16 44.26
CA MET A 1 -22.41 7.24 45.61
C MET A 1 -20.90 7.16 45.42
N THR A 2 -20.19 8.31 45.41
CA THR A 2 -19.49 8.95 46.58
C THR A 2 -18.32 8.07 47.05
N ASN A 3 -17.04 8.46 47.15
CA ASN A 3 -16.28 9.71 47.30
C ASN A 3 -14.86 9.46 46.70
N PHE A 4 -14.05 10.40 46.19
CA PHE A 4 -13.48 11.64 46.73
C PHE A 4 -12.55 11.49 47.95
N ASP A 5 -11.48 12.28 47.89
CA ASP A 5 -10.39 12.56 48.86
C ASP A 5 -9.19 11.59 48.86
N ALA A 6 -7.97 11.98 48.44
CA ALA A 6 -7.11 13.14 48.72
C ALA A 6 -6.07 12.87 49.82
N ASP A 7 -4.90 13.47 49.58
CA ASP A 7 -4.01 14.11 50.56
C ASP A 7 -2.66 13.43 50.91
N LYS A 8 -1.60 14.19 50.56
CA LYS A 8 -0.33 14.42 51.28
C LYS A 8 0.61 13.26 51.62
N ALA A 9 1.85 13.39 51.11
CA ALA A 9 3.01 13.60 51.97
C ALA A 9 4.18 14.25 51.18
N ARG A 10 4.60 15.43 51.63
CA ARG A 10 5.90 16.07 51.36
C ARG A 10 6.86 15.64 52.46
N GLU A 11 8.11 15.30 52.14
CA GLU A 11 9.32 15.64 52.91
C GLU A 11 10.57 15.19 52.13
N GLN A 12 11.31 16.13 51.54
CA GLN A 12 12.55 16.71 52.09
C GLN A 12 13.71 15.70 52.23
N HIS A 13 14.72 15.81 51.36
CA HIS A 13 16.13 15.74 51.75
C HIS A 13 17.00 16.48 50.72
N ARG A 14 17.59 17.60 51.15
CA ARG A 14 18.79 18.22 50.55
C ARG A 14 20.02 17.52 51.13
N GLY A 15 21.03 17.28 50.30
CA GLY A 15 22.38 16.92 50.74
C GLY A 15 23.37 17.04 49.57
N HIS A 16 24.28 18.01 49.67
CA HIS A 16 25.32 18.33 48.70
C HIS A 16 26.48 17.32 48.69
N GLY A 17 27.06 17.09 47.51
CA GLY A 17 28.51 17.15 47.31
C GLY A 17 29.29 15.85 47.05
N THR A 18 29.99 15.86 45.91
CA THR A 18 31.44 15.51 45.71
C THR A 18 31.74 14.36 44.72
N GLN A 19 32.22 14.78 43.53
CA GLN A 19 33.13 14.16 42.53
C GLN A 19 32.97 12.70 42.05
N PRO A 20 32.89 12.46 40.72
CA PRO A 20 33.32 11.21 40.11
C PRO A 20 34.81 11.26 39.71
N GLY A 21 35.53 10.21 40.09
CA GLY A 21 36.95 10.01 39.79
C GLY A 21 37.23 9.73 38.31
N GLN A 22 38.42 10.18 37.90
CA GLN A 22 39.02 9.99 36.59
C GLN A 22 39.53 8.55 36.40
N PHE A 23 39.10 7.92 35.29
CA PHE A 23 39.88 6.97 34.49
C PHE A 23 39.38 7.22 33.04
N GLY A 24 40.16 7.61 32.03
CA GLY A 24 41.58 7.40 31.78
C GLY A 24 41.75 6.53 30.53
N PHE A 25 41.23 6.96 29.37
CA PHE A 25 41.61 6.41 28.06
C PHE A 25 41.88 7.55 27.07
N GLN A 26 43.17 7.75 26.79
CA GLN A 26 43.69 8.41 25.58
C GLN A 26 43.36 7.50 24.38
N GLY A 27 43.04 7.93 23.17
CA GLY A 27 42.88 9.25 22.58
C GLY A 27 42.92 9.05 21.06
N HIS A 28 41.93 9.57 20.33
CA HIS A 28 42.06 9.96 18.92
C HIS A 28 40.99 11.03 18.64
N SER A 29 41.43 12.28 18.51
CA SER A 29 40.62 13.43 18.10
C SER A 29 40.03 13.19 16.71
N ALA A 30 38.71 13.15 16.60
CA ALA A 30 38.00 13.55 15.39
C ALA A 30 37.74 15.08 15.49
N PRO A 31 37.82 15.84 14.38
CA PRO A 31 37.60 17.27 14.40
C PRO A 31 36.15 17.56 14.80
N ALA A 32 35.96 18.50 15.73
CA ALA A 32 34.65 19.03 16.08
C ALA A 32 34.05 19.66 14.83
N LEU A 33 33.00 19.04 14.29
CA LEU A 33 32.16 19.68 13.28
C LEU A 33 31.36 20.76 13.99
N ASP A 34 31.50 21.98 13.50
CA ASP A 34 30.83 23.18 13.97
C ASP A 34 29.31 23.04 13.78
N GLU A 35 28.61 22.64 14.85
CA GLU A 35 27.14 22.52 14.88
C GLU A 35 26.43 23.86 14.59
N SER A 36 27.13 24.99 14.63
CA SER A 36 26.56 26.31 14.34
C SER A 36 26.58 26.70 12.85
N ALA A 37 27.33 25.98 12.01
CA ALA A 37 27.45 26.29 10.58
C ALA A 37 26.33 25.66 9.72
N PHE A 38 25.63 24.63 10.22
CA PHE A 38 24.53 23.97 9.50
C PHE A 38 23.15 24.56 9.78
N ALA A 39 23.01 25.38 10.83
CA ALA A 39 21.72 25.89 11.29
C ALA A 39 21.23 27.15 10.54
N THR A 40 21.95 27.65 9.52
CA THR A 40 21.61 28.93 8.85
C THR A 40 21.19 28.80 7.38
N GLN A 41 20.91 27.59 6.90
CA GLN A 41 20.40 27.41 5.53
C GLN A 41 19.29 26.35 5.49
N VAL A 42 18.27 26.49 6.35
CA VAL A 42 17.07 25.64 6.36
C VAL A 42 15.83 26.44 5.95
N ASP A 43 16.02 27.46 5.12
CA ASP A 43 14.94 28.14 4.41
C ASP A 43 15.27 28.04 2.91
N SER A 44 14.41 27.35 2.15
CA SER A 44 14.54 27.04 0.72
C SER A 44 15.44 25.83 0.38
N TYR A 45 15.02 24.63 0.81
CA TYR A 45 15.20 23.46 -0.04
C TYR A 45 13.90 23.26 -0.82
N ASP A 46 13.81 23.93 -1.96
CA ASP A 46 12.77 23.64 -2.94
C ASP A 46 12.97 22.19 -3.42
N THR A 47 12.13 21.33 -2.85
CA THR A 47 11.95 19.89 -3.06
C THR A 47 13.05 18.96 -2.54
N ALA A 48 12.69 18.12 -1.56
CA ALA A 48 13.44 16.94 -1.14
C ALA A 48 13.83 16.02 -2.33
N ALA A 49 13.12 16.12 -3.46
CA ALA A 49 13.46 15.47 -4.72
C ALA A 49 14.83 15.90 -5.28
N GLU A 50 15.21 17.19 -5.22
CA GLU A 50 16.54 17.64 -5.66
C GLU A 50 17.66 17.15 -4.73
N VAL A 51 17.36 17.01 -3.44
CA VAL A 51 18.29 16.45 -2.46
C VAL A 51 18.52 14.97 -2.74
N ILE A 52 17.45 14.21 -3.02
CA ILE A 52 17.56 12.78 -3.35
C ILE A 52 18.24 12.55 -4.71
N ASP A 53 17.97 13.37 -5.73
CA ASP A 53 18.59 13.24 -7.05
C ASP A 53 20.09 13.57 -7.01
N LYS A 54 20.49 14.59 -6.22
CA LYS A 54 21.91 14.86 -5.93
C LYS A 54 22.58 13.76 -5.10
N LEU A 55 21.85 13.05 -4.25
CA LEU A 55 22.39 11.97 -3.43
C LEU A 55 22.72 10.71 -4.25
N ARG A 56 22.01 10.48 -5.37
CA ARG A 56 22.26 9.39 -6.32
C ARG A 56 23.58 9.56 -7.08
N ASP A 57 23.99 10.79 -7.34
CA ASP A 57 25.13 11.10 -8.21
C ASP A 57 26.50 11.05 -7.48
N GLU A 58 26.55 11.03 -6.14
CA GLU A 58 27.79 11.34 -5.40
C GLU A 58 28.31 10.30 -4.38
N ALA A 59 27.58 9.24 -4.02
CA ALA A 59 27.97 8.38 -2.88
C ALA A 59 27.99 6.86 -3.16
N GLY A 60 28.87 6.14 -2.47
CA GLY A 60 28.85 4.68 -2.39
C GLY A 60 27.74 4.18 -1.45
N ALA A 61 27.20 2.99 -1.72
CA ALA A 61 26.01 2.42 -1.06
C ALA A 61 26.01 2.45 0.49
N THR A 62 27.17 2.43 1.14
CA THR A 62 27.28 2.47 2.61
C THR A 62 27.11 3.88 3.19
N GLU A 63 27.62 4.91 2.50
CA GLU A 63 27.43 6.31 2.90
C GLU A 63 26.01 6.79 2.59
N GLU A 64 25.45 6.32 1.46
CA GLU A 64 24.06 6.58 1.08
C GLU A 64 23.08 6.04 2.14
N ARG A 65 23.33 4.81 2.64
CA ARG A 65 22.53 4.22 3.73
C ARG A 65 22.63 5.01 5.04
N ALA A 66 23.80 5.50 5.42
CA ALA A 66 23.96 6.28 6.65
C ALA A 66 23.19 7.61 6.56
N ARG A 67 23.23 8.28 5.40
CA ARG A 67 22.52 9.53 5.15
C ARG A 67 21.00 9.36 5.14
N ILE A 68 20.49 8.26 4.60
CA ILE A 68 19.06 7.93 4.64
C ILE A 68 18.56 7.83 6.09
N LEU A 69 19.35 7.20 6.98
CA LEU A 69 19.01 7.09 8.40
C LEU A 69 19.05 8.44 9.12
N GLU A 70 20.01 9.31 8.80
CA GLU A 70 20.06 10.68 9.35
C GLU A 70 18.86 11.52 8.90
N LEU A 71 18.46 11.41 7.63
CA LEU A 71 17.29 12.12 7.10
C LEU A 71 15.98 11.65 7.74
N ALA A 72 15.81 10.34 7.93
CA ALA A 72 14.65 9.79 8.65
C ALA A 72 14.58 10.31 10.09
N ALA A 73 15.73 10.51 10.75
CA ALA A 73 15.77 11.05 12.11
C ALA A 73 15.32 12.52 12.22
N LEU A 74 15.25 13.26 11.11
CA LEU A 74 14.73 14.63 11.10
C LEU A 74 13.20 14.68 11.22
N GLY A 75 12.50 13.57 10.95
CA GLY A 75 11.06 13.43 11.21
C GLY A 75 10.15 14.39 10.44
N ASN A 76 10.56 14.80 9.24
CA ASN A 76 9.76 15.67 8.38
C ASN A 76 8.92 14.81 7.41
N ASP A 77 7.61 15.03 7.37
CA ASP A 77 6.65 14.34 6.51
C ASP A 77 7.09 14.34 5.03
N ASP A 78 7.59 15.47 4.51
CA ASP A 78 8.04 15.56 3.11
C ASP A 78 9.26 14.67 2.84
N ILE A 79 10.15 14.56 3.84
CA ILE A 79 11.35 13.70 3.77
C ILE A 79 10.92 12.24 3.86
N ASN A 80 10.06 11.89 4.82
CA ASN A 80 9.56 10.53 5.02
C ASN A 80 8.82 10.02 3.78
N GLN A 81 7.97 10.86 3.16
CA GLN A 81 7.32 10.53 1.91
C GLN A 81 8.36 10.21 0.81
N ALA A 82 9.35 11.08 0.64
CA ALA A 82 10.35 10.91 -0.40
C ALA A 82 11.25 9.68 -0.16
N LEU A 83 11.52 9.35 1.11
CA LEU A 83 12.20 8.11 1.49
C LEU A 83 11.37 6.87 1.17
N ILE A 84 10.06 6.87 1.42
CA ILE A 84 9.19 5.73 1.08
C ILE A 84 9.11 5.52 -0.44
N GLU A 85 8.98 6.60 -1.21
CA GLU A 85 8.92 6.55 -2.68
C GLU A 85 10.27 6.09 -3.29
N ASN A 86 11.40 6.35 -2.63
CA ASN A 86 12.71 5.99 -3.14
C ASN A 86 12.99 4.49 -3.06
N SER A 87 13.11 3.83 -4.21
CA SER A 87 13.41 2.39 -4.33
C SER A 87 14.70 1.94 -3.63
N ALA A 88 15.67 2.85 -3.41
CA ALA A 88 16.92 2.56 -2.72
C ALA A 88 16.78 2.53 -1.18
N THR A 89 15.66 3.01 -0.63
CA THR A 89 15.44 3.02 0.82
C THR A 89 15.33 1.59 1.36
N PRO A 90 16.05 1.27 2.46
CA PRO A 90 15.98 -0.03 3.11
C PRO A 90 14.55 -0.42 3.51
N GLU A 91 14.18 -1.69 3.29
CA GLU A 91 12.82 -2.19 3.53
C GLU A 91 12.37 -2.11 5.00
N ASP A 92 13.31 -2.30 5.93
CA ASP A 92 13.11 -2.14 7.38
C ASP A 92 12.71 -0.70 7.71
N LEU A 93 13.45 0.28 7.18
CA LEU A 93 13.12 1.69 7.38
C LEU A 93 11.78 2.08 6.74
N VAL A 94 11.48 1.59 5.53
CA VAL A 94 10.17 1.83 4.88
C VAL A 94 9.04 1.29 5.77
N THR A 95 9.23 0.10 6.35
CA THR A 95 8.25 -0.51 7.25
C THR A 95 8.07 0.33 8.51
N ASP A 96 9.17 0.75 9.16
CA ASP A 96 9.14 1.57 10.37
C ASP A 96 8.45 2.93 10.14
N LEU A 97 8.71 3.57 8.99
CA LEU A 97 8.07 4.84 8.62
C LEU A 97 6.57 4.67 8.39
N ILE A 98 6.15 3.61 7.69
CA ILE A 98 4.74 3.29 7.44
C ILE A 98 4.02 2.90 8.74
N GLU A 99 4.69 2.23 9.68
CA GLU A 99 4.12 1.86 10.97
C GLU A 99 4.00 3.05 11.92
N SER A 100 5.02 3.91 11.97
CA SER A 100 5.06 5.07 12.88
C SER A 100 4.16 6.23 12.44
N ASP A 101 3.93 6.39 11.13
CA ASP A 101 3.12 7.46 10.57
C ASP A 101 1.99 6.89 9.69
N GLU A 102 0.76 6.97 10.22
CA GLU A 102 -0.46 6.51 9.53
C GLU A 102 -1.10 7.57 8.63
N THR A 103 -0.42 8.66 8.30
CA THR A 103 -0.98 9.69 7.44
C THR A 103 -1.28 9.18 6.04
N ALA A 104 -2.26 9.83 5.39
CA ALA A 104 -2.59 9.53 4.00
C ALA A 104 -1.40 9.76 3.06
N ALA A 105 -0.50 10.70 3.39
CA ALA A 105 0.71 10.97 2.62
C ALA A 105 1.64 9.75 2.57
N MET A 106 1.95 9.13 3.71
CA MET A 106 2.79 7.92 3.77
C MET A 106 2.14 6.74 3.05
N THR A 107 0.82 6.62 3.16
CA THR A 107 0.05 5.57 2.46
C THR A 107 0.13 5.73 0.94
N ILE A 108 -0.02 6.96 0.44
CA ILE A 108 0.08 7.27 -0.99
C ILE A 108 1.51 7.04 -1.48
N ALA A 109 2.51 7.45 -0.69
CA ALA A 109 3.92 7.22 -0.98
C ALA A 109 4.22 5.72 -1.13
N ALA A 110 3.75 4.91 -0.18
CA ALA A 110 3.90 3.45 -0.20
C ALA A 110 3.23 2.84 -1.43
N ALA A 111 2.06 3.33 -1.81
CA ALA A 111 1.32 2.83 -2.97
C ALA A 111 1.94 3.22 -4.33
N ARG A 112 2.78 4.25 -4.37
CA ARG A 112 3.52 4.68 -5.56
C ARG A 112 4.82 3.94 -5.75
N ARG A 113 5.29 3.25 -4.70
CA ARG A 113 6.52 2.49 -4.74
C ARG A 113 6.37 1.33 -5.73
N ASP A 114 7.38 1.09 -6.53
CA ASP A 114 7.35 0.02 -7.52
C ASP A 114 7.24 -1.39 -6.88
N GLU A 115 7.93 -1.58 -5.75
CA GLU A 115 7.92 -2.81 -4.97
C GLU A 115 7.76 -2.46 -3.50
N LEU A 116 6.59 -2.76 -2.95
CA LEU A 116 6.32 -2.57 -1.52
C LEU A 116 6.80 -3.82 -0.75
N PRO A 117 7.60 -3.65 0.32
CA PRO A 117 8.01 -4.77 1.16
C PRO A 117 6.82 -5.58 1.68
N VAL A 118 6.99 -6.89 1.82
CA VAL A 118 5.92 -7.77 2.29
C VAL A 118 5.44 -7.37 3.68
N ILE A 119 6.37 -7.06 4.59
CA ILE A 119 6.02 -6.64 5.96
C ILE A 119 5.27 -5.30 5.95
N ALA A 120 5.71 -4.32 5.16
CA ALA A 120 4.98 -3.06 5.00
C ALA A 120 3.56 -3.28 4.44
N SER A 121 3.39 -4.23 3.52
CA SER A 121 2.07 -4.63 3.01
C SER A 121 1.19 -5.23 4.11
N GLU A 122 1.74 -6.09 4.96
CA GLU A 122 1.05 -6.67 6.11
C GLU A 122 0.64 -5.60 7.14
N VAL A 123 1.53 -4.65 7.45
CA VAL A 123 1.22 -3.50 8.33
C VAL A 123 0.06 -2.68 7.76
N MET A 124 0.08 -2.38 6.46
CA MET A 124 -1.03 -1.66 5.82
C MET A 124 -2.34 -2.45 5.80
N TRP A 125 -2.29 -3.77 5.64
CA TRP A 125 -3.46 -4.65 5.63
C TRP A 125 -4.10 -4.79 7.02
N THR A 126 -3.29 -4.91 8.05
CA THR A 126 -3.77 -5.06 9.44
C THR A 126 -4.20 -3.75 10.09
N SER A 127 -3.97 -2.61 9.43
CA SER A 127 -4.39 -1.30 9.93
C SER A 127 -5.92 -1.17 10.02
N GLN A 128 -6.38 -0.42 11.02
CA GLN A 128 -7.79 -0.08 11.19
C GLN A 128 -8.28 0.89 10.11
N ASP A 129 -7.37 1.62 9.46
CA ASP A 129 -7.71 2.57 8.39
C ASP A 129 -8.06 1.85 7.07
N PRO A 130 -9.32 1.94 6.60
CA PRO A 130 -9.72 1.37 5.31
C PRO A 130 -8.93 1.96 4.13
N PHE A 131 -8.41 3.19 4.25
CA PHE A 131 -7.63 3.81 3.18
C PHE A 131 -6.33 3.03 2.94
N ARG A 132 -5.63 2.63 4.00
CA ARG A 132 -4.42 1.79 3.93
C ARG A 132 -4.72 0.42 3.34
N ARG A 133 -5.78 -0.25 3.82
CA ARG A 133 -6.19 -1.57 3.32
C ARG A 133 -6.55 -1.55 1.84
N LYS A 134 -7.27 -0.52 1.38
CA LYS A 134 -7.61 -0.36 -0.05
C LYS A 134 -6.37 -0.12 -0.92
N HIS A 135 -5.41 0.67 -0.45
CA HIS A 135 -4.18 0.94 -1.20
C HIS A 135 -3.28 -0.30 -1.32
N VAL A 136 -3.10 -1.07 -0.24
CA VAL A 136 -2.31 -2.30 -0.33
C VAL A 136 -2.98 -3.33 -1.25
N LEU A 137 -4.31 -3.47 -1.20
CA LEU A 137 -5.05 -4.39 -2.09
C LEU A 137 -5.01 -3.96 -3.56
N ALA A 138 -4.86 -2.67 -3.86
CA ALA A 138 -4.70 -2.15 -5.21
C ALA A 138 -3.23 -2.16 -5.69
N HIS A 139 -2.28 -2.43 -4.79
CA HIS A 139 -0.86 -2.34 -5.09
C HIS A 139 -0.39 -3.51 -5.93
N ARG A 140 0.34 -3.26 -7.03
CA ARG A 140 0.78 -4.32 -7.97
C ARG A 140 1.61 -5.43 -7.34
N SER A 141 2.38 -5.12 -6.28
CA SER A 141 3.21 -6.09 -5.54
C SER A 141 2.49 -6.71 -4.35
N CYS A 142 1.16 -6.56 -4.24
CA CYS A 142 0.39 -7.11 -3.13
C CYS A 142 0.63 -8.64 -3.00
N PRO A 143 1.08 -9.11 -1.83
CA PRO A 143 1.31 -10.54 -1.59
C PRO A 143 0.03 -11.36 -1.77
N ASP A 144 0.14 -12.60 -2.27
CA ASP A 144 -1.01 -13.48 -2.51
C ASP A 144 -1.85 -13.69 -1.24
N HIS A 145 -1.22 -13.88 -0.08
CA HIS A 145 -1.92 -14.10 1.19
C HIS A 145 -2.75 -12.87 1.63
N VAL A 146 -2.33 -11.64 1.28
CA VAL A 146 -3.09 -10.41 1.55
C VAL A 146 -4.29 -10.33 0.61
N LEU A 147 -4.14 -10.72 -0.66
CA LEU A 147 -5.27 -10.81 -1.60
C LEU A 147 -6.30 -11.86 -1.17
N GLU A 148 -5.85 -13.02 -0.70
CA GLU A 148 -6.73 -14.07 -0.17
C GLU A 148 -7.52 -13.57 1.05
N ALA A 149 -6.86 -12.84 1.95
CA ALA A 149 -7.52 -12.20 3.08
C ALA A 149 -8.51 -11.10 2.61
N GLY A 150 -8.11 -10.27 1.66
CA GLY A 150 -8.95 -9.23 1.06
C GLY A 150 -10.21 -9.78 0.38
N ALA A 151 -10.10 -10.91 -0.32
CA ALA A 151 -11.23 -11.58 -0.99
C ALA A 151 -12.26 -12.17 -0.02
N THR A 152 -11.86 -12.41 1.23
CA THR A 152 -12.74 -12.91 2.30
C THR A 152 -13.14 -11.82 3.29
N SER A 153 -12.75 -10.56 3.04
CA SER A 153 -13.08 -9.43 3.90
C SER A 153 -14.59 -9.21 4.00
N PRO A 154 -15.11 -8.83 5.18
CA PRO A 154 -16.50 -8.39 5.31
C PRO A 154 -16.80 -7.11 4.51
N ASP A 155 -15.80 -6.28 4.20
CA ASP A 155 -15.98 -5.06 3.41
C ASP A 155 -16.03 -5.38 1.91
N ALA A 156 -17.17 -5.07 1.28
CA ALA A 156 -17.37 -5.29 -0.15
C ALA A 156 -16.46 -4.42 -1.03
N ASP A 157 -16.03 -3.25 -0.55
CA ASP A 157 -15.09 -2.41 -1.30
C ASP A 157 -13.69 -3.02 -1.33
N GLU A 158 -13.27 -3.71 -0.27
CA GLU A 158 -11.99 -4.43 -0.22
C GLU A 158 -12.02 -5.64 -1.15
N ARG A 159 -13.10 -6.42 -1.13
CA ARG A 159 -13.31 -7.52 -2.09
C ARG A 159 -13.34 -7.01 -3.54
N PHE A 160 -13.95 -5.84 -3.75
CA PHE A 160 -13.97 -5.19 -5.07
C PHE A 160 -12.56 -4.80 -5.53
N GLN A 161 -11.70 -4.27 -4.64
CA GLN A 161 -10.31 -3.95 -5.00
C GLN A 161 -9.57 -5.20 -5.48
N VAL A 162 -9.74 -6.34 -4.80
CA VAL A 162 -9.14 -7.62 -5.24
C VAL A 162 -9.70 -8.05 -6.61
N ALA A 163 -11.02 -7.94 -6.80
CA ALA A 163 -11.67 -8.35 -8.04
C ALA A 163 -11.32 -7.46 -9.27
N ALA A 164 -11.00 -6.18 -9.03
CA ALA A 164 -10.81 -5.17 -10.08
C ALA A 164 -9.42 -5.17 -10.74
N TRP A 165 -8.56 -6.12 -10.40
CA TRP A 165 -7.25 -6.26 -11.04
C TRP A 165 -7.44 -6.64 -12.52
N ALA A 166 -7.09 -5.75 -13.44
CA ALA A 166 -7.20 -6.05 -14.88
C ALA A 166 -6.01 -6.88 -15.39
N ASP A 167 -4.82 -6.60 -14.87
CA ASP A 167 -3.54 -7.10 -15.42
C ASP A 167 -2.94 -8.29 -14.64
N ARG A 168 -3.57 -8.69 -13.53
CA ARG A 168 -3.14 -9.84 -12.74
C ARG A 168 -4.17 -10.97 -12.80
N PRO A 169 -3.76 -12.19 -13.16
CA PRO A 169 -4.63 -13.34 -13.01
C PRO A 169 -4.87 -13.58 -11.51
N LEU A 170 -6.15 -13.69 -11.14
CA LEU A 170 -6.52 -14.03 -9.77
C LEU A 170 -6.12 -15.48 -9.46
N PRO A 171 -5.60 -15.77 -8.25
CA PRO A 171 -5.48 -17.13 -7.76
C PRO A 171 -6.83 -17.84 -7.84
N GLU A 172 -6.83 -19.15 -8.13
CA GLU A 172 -8.04 -19.94 -8.34
C GLU A 172 -9.03 -19.83 -7.17
N ALA A 173 -8.54 -20.02 -5.93
CA ALA A 173 -9.37 -19.93 -4.73
C ALA A 173 -10.00 -18.52 -4.54
N VAL A 174 -9.25 -17.47 -4.88
CA VAL A 174 -9.75 -16.08 -4.82
C VAL A 174 -10.82 -15.84 -5.88
N ARG A 175 -10.58 -16.30 -7.12
CA ARG A 175 -11.55 -16.21 -8.22
C ARG A 175 -12.86 -16.93 -7.85
N GLU A 176 -12.78 -18.19 -7.44
CA GLU A 176 -13.96 -18.98 -7.05
C GLU A 176 -14.78 -18.28 -5.97
N ARG A 177 -14.12 -17.70 -4.96
CA ARG A 177 -14.79 -16.96 -3.89
C ARG A 177 -15.52 -15.72 -4.40
N LEU A 178 -14.90 -14.95 -5.29
CA LEU A 178 -15.43 -13.67 -5.80
C LEU A 178 -16.51 -13.87 -6.87
N LEU A 179 -16.49 -14.98 -7.62
CA LEU A 179 -17.52 -15.31 -8.63
C LEU A 179 -18.84 -15.80 -8.01
N VAL A 180 -18.87 -15.99 -6.70
CA VAL A 180 -20.09 -16.26 -5.92
C VAL A 180 -20.36 -15.17 -4.88
N ASP A 181 -19.76 -13.99 -5.05
CA ASP A 181 -19.96 -12.87 -4.12
C ASP A 181 -21.41 -12.37 -4.12
N GLU A 182 -21.87 -11.95 -2.94
CA GLU A 182 -23.21 -11.39 -2.78
C GLU A 182 -23.32 -9.96 -3.34
N ASP A 183 -22.21 -9.20 -3.39
CA ASP A 183 -22.20 -7.86 -3.96
C ASP A 183 -22.03 -7.96 -5.50
N PRO A 184 -23.03 -7.51 -6.28
CA PRO A 184 -22.94 -7.56 -7.73
C PRO A 184 -21.81 -6.72 -8.34
N ARG A 185 -21.27 -5.74 -7.61
CA ARG A 185 -20.09 -4.95 -8.05
C ARG A 185 -18.85 -5.83 -8.03
N VAL A 186 -18.66 -6.60 -6.96
CA VAL A 186 -17.54 -7.54 -6.80
C VAL A 186 -17.65 -8.62 -7.85
N LEU A 187 -18.84 -9.22 -7.99
CA LEU A 187 -19.11 -10.24 -8.99
C LEU A 187 -18.83 -9.76 -10.42
N ALA A 188 -19.29 -8.55 -10.77
CA ALA A 188 -19.07 -7.97 -12.09
C ALA A 188 -17.59 -7.63 -12.35
N ALA A 189 -16.85 -7.19 -11.34
CA ALA A 189 -15.41 -6.96 -11.45
C ALA A 189 -14.65 -8.27 -11.66
N ALA A 190 -14.93 -9.30 -10.85
CA ALA A 190 -14.32 -10.62 -11.00
C ALA A 190 -14.67 -11.26 -12.34
N ALA A 191 -15.91 -11.10 -12.82
CA ALA A 191 -16.34 -11.55 -14.14
C ALA A 191 -15.67 -10.79 -15.30
N SER A 192 -15.12 -9.60 -15.07
CA SER A 192 -14.37 -8.85 -16.08
C SER A 192 -12.88 -9.19 -16.09
N ASN A 193 -12.37 -9.79 -15.01
CA ASN A 193 -10.98 -10.23 -14.91
C ASN A 193 -10.73 -11.37 -15.91
N GLY A 194 -9.64 -11.29 -16.68
CA GLY A 194 -9.30 -12.23 -17.76
C GLY A 194 -8.94 -13.66 -17.32
N THR A 195 -9.55 -14.18 -16.26
CA THR A 195 -9.34 -15.52 -15.72
C THR A 195 -10.61 -16.37 -15.65
N LEU A 196 -11.71 -15.94 -16.28
CA LEU A 196 -12.93 -16.73 -16.34
C LEU A 196 -12.71 -18.08 -17.04
N THR A 197 -13.21 -19.15 -16.43
CA THR A 197 -13.30 -20.47 -17.09
C THR A 197 -14.52 -20.50 -18.02
N GLU A 198 -14.60 -21.53 -18.87
CA GLU A 198 -15.78 -21.71 -19.74
C GLU A 198 -17.07 -21.93 -18.93
N GLU A 199 -16.99 -22.68 -17.83
CA GLU A 199 -18.12 -22.94 -16.94
C GLU A 199 -18.58 -21.67 -16.23
N ASP A 200 -17.64 -20.89 -15.69
CA ASP A 200 -17.96 -19.59 -15.06
C ASP A 200 -18.62 -18.64 -16.05
N ALA A 201 -18.07 -18.55 -17.27
CA ALA A 201 -18.60 -17.69 -18.31
C ALA A 201 -20.02 -18.11 -18.73
N ASP A 202 -20.30 -19.41 -18.84
CA ASP A 202 -21.63 -19.90 -19.20
C ASP A 202 -22.67 -19.63 -18.10
N ALA A 203 -22.30 -19.82 -16.84
CA ALA A 203 -23.15 -19.54 -15.69
C ALA A 203 -23.45 -18.03 -15.55
N LEU A 204 -22.41 -17.18 -15.58
CA LEU A 204 -22.55 -15.74 -15.34
C LEU A 204 -23.20 -14.98 -16.49
N SER A 205 -23.09 -15.49 -17.71
CA SER A 205 -23.81 -14.91 -18.87
C SER A 205 -25.32 -15.19 -18.84
N GLN A 206 -25.82 -15.99 -17.90
CA GLN A 206 -27.26 -16.19 -17.64
C GLN A 206 -27.71 -15.45 -16.36
N HIS A 207 -26.80 -14.69 -15.74
CA HIS A 207 -27.07 -14.01 -14.49
C HIS A 207 -28.20 -12.97 -14.64
N SER A 208 -29.03 -12.81 -13.60
CA SER A 208 -30.19 -11.92 -13.62
C SER A 208 -29.84 -10.45 -13.89
N LEU A 209 -28.68 -10.02 -13.39
CA LEU A 209 -28.19 -8.65 -13.53
C LEU A 209 -27.45 -8.43 -14.85
N ALA A 210 -27.95 -7.47 -15.65
CA ALA A 210 -27.34 -7.07 -16.91
C ALA A 210 -25.87 -6.64 -16.76
N ARG A 211 -25.51 -5.98 -15.66
CA ARG A 211 -24.11 -5.57 -15.40
C ARG A 211 -23.14 -6.76 -15.39
N VAL A 212 -23.56 -7.91 -14.86
CA VAL A 212 -22.73 -9.11 -14.77
C VAL A 212 -22.61 -9.75 -16.14
N ARG A 213 -23.72 -9.88 -16.88
CA ARG A 213 -23.71 -10.38 -18.26
C ARG A 213 -22.86 -9.50 -19.19
N HIS A 214 -22.91 -8.19 -19.00
CA HIS A 214 -22.04 -7.24 -19.69
C HIS A 214 -20.56 -7.47 -19.37
N SER A 215 -20.20 -7.67 -18.10
CA SER A 215 -18.81 -8.01 -17.72
C SER A 215 -18.32 -9.29 -18.40
N VAL A 216 -19.16 -10.33 -18.45
CA VAL A 216 -18.84 -11.56 -19.21
C VAL A 216 -18.67 -11.25 -20.69
N ALA A 217 -19.52 -10.43 -21.30
CA ALA A 217 -19.35 -10.03 -22.70
C ALA A 217 -18.03 -9.25 -22.93
N ALA A 218 -17.64 -8.39 -21.99
CA ALA A 218 -16.43 -7.56 -22.08
C ALA A 218 -15.14 -8.35 -21.81
N ASN A 219 -15.23 -9.48 -21.13
CA ASN A 219 -14.08 -10.24 -20.71
C ASN A 219 -13.29 -10.84 -21.90
N PRO A 220 -11.96 -10.69 -21.92
CA PRO A 220 -11.12 -11.19 -23.02
C PRO A 220 -11.10 -12.72 -23.16
N THR A 221 -11.30 -13.48 -22.08
CA THR A 221 -11.28 -14.96 -22.10
C THR A 221 -12.63 -15.58 -22.38
N THR A 222 -13.69 -14.78 -22.54
CA THR A 222 -15.03 -15.31 -22.79
C THR A 222 -15.08 -16.16 -24.06
N PRO A 223 -15.57 -17.42 -23.95
CA PRO A 223 -15.66 -18.31 -25.10
C PRO A 223 -16.58 -17.76 -26.19
N ARG A 224 -16.27 -18.09 -27.44
CA ARG A 224 -17.05 -17.67 -28.60
C ARG A 224 -18.52 -18.07 -28.49
N ALA A 225 -18.81 -19.30 -28.03
CA ALA A 225 -20.17 -19.81 -27.90
C ALA A 225 -21.01 -18.96 -26.92
N VAL A 226 -20.39 -18.50 -25.82
CA VAL A 226 -21.04 -17.60 -24.85
C VAL A 226 -21.30 -16.23 -25.47
N LEU A 227 -20.33 -15.68 -26.21
CA LEU A 227 -20.52 -14.40 -26.93
C LEU A 227 -21.65 -14.48 -27.97
N GLU A 228 -21.74 -15.59 -28.71
CA GLU A 228 -22.81 -15.80 -29.71
C GLU A 228 -24.20 -15.78 -29.08
N ARG A 229 -24.35 -16.33 -27.87
CA ARG A 229 -25.58 -16.21 -27.09
C ARG A 229 -25.82 -14.77 -26.61
N LEU A 230 -24.78 -14.08 -26.14
CA LEU A 230 -24.90 -12.71 -25.62
C LEU A 230 -25.22 -11.65 -26.70
N ILE A 231 -25.05 -11.94 -28.01
CA ILE A 231 -25.59 -11.08 -29.08
C ILE A 231 -27.13 -11.04 -29.06
N LEU A 232 -27.80 -12.02 -28.45
CA LEU A 232 -29.25 -12.01 -28.32
C LEU A 232 -29.70 -11.51 -26.94
N ASP A 233 -28.78 -10.97 -26.13
CA ASP A 233 -29.12 -10.46 -24.80
C ASP A 233 -30.13 -9.31 -24.90
N PRO A 234 -31.17 -9.29 -24.03
CA PRO A 234 -32.13 -8.17 -23.99
C PRO A 234 -31.49 -6.85 -23.58
N ASP A 235 -30.36 -6.88 -22.85
CA ASP A 235 -29.61 -5.69 -22.53
C ASP A 235 -28.76 -5.23 -23.72
N ARG A 236 -29.04 -4.01 -24.18
CA ARG A 236 -28.38 -3.42 -25.35
C ARG A 236 -26.86 -3.30 -25.16
N ALA A 237 -26.39 -2.94 -23.97
CA ALA A 237 -24.96 -2.75 -23.74
C ALA A 237 -24.20 -4.08 -23.84
N THR A 238 -24.78 -5.15 -23.27
CA THR A 238 -24.26 -6.52 -23.35
C THR A 238 -24.20 -7.00 -24.80
N ASN A 239 -25.30 -6.86 -25.54
CA ASN A 239 -25.42 -7.25 -26.94
C ASN A 239 -24.38 -6.56 -27.85
N VAL A 240 -24.26 -5.23 -27.74
CA VAL A 240 -23.31 -4.44 -28.54
C VAL A 240 -21.87 -4.87 -28.24
N THR A 241 -21.55 -5.11 -26.97
CA THR A 241 -20.22 -5.53 -26.53
C THR A 241 -19.86 -6.91 -27.06
N ALA A 242 -20.78 -7.88 -26.95
CA ALA A 242 -20.59 -9.23 -27.49
C ALA A 242 -20.39 -9.21 -29.01
N THR A 243 -21.19 -8.40 -29.72
CA THR A 243 -21.08 -8.21 -31.18
C THR A 243 -19.71 -7.62 -31.54
N ALA A 244 -19.26 -6.58 -30.86
CA ALA A 244 -17.95 -5.97 -31.08
C ALA A 244 -16.80 -6.96 -30.82
N ARG A 245 -16.89 -7.75 -29.74
CA ARG A 245 -15.90 -8.78 -29.40
C ARG A 245 -15.80 -9.90 -30.43
N LEU A 246 -16.91 -10.29 -31.04
CA LEU A 246 -16.94 -11.29 -32.11
C LEU A 246 -16.40 -10.75 -33.43
N ASN A 247 -16.67 -9.48 -33.75
CA ASN A 247 -16.21 -8.85 -35.00
C ASN A 247 -14.77 -8.32 -34.93
N GLY A 248 -14.25 -8.02 -33.74
CA GLY A 248 -12.93 -7.41 -33.51
C GLY A 248 -11.77 -8.37 -33.33
N ARG A 249 -11.96 -9.69 -33.48
CA ARG A 249 -10.88 -10.69 -33.58
C ARG A 249 -10.69 -11.09 -35.05
N ASN A 250 -9.94 -10.28 -35.80
CA ASN A 250 -9.30 -10.63 -37.07
C ASN A 250 -7.81 -10.35 -36.96
#